data_AF-A0A4D4MXJ1-F1
#
_entry.id   AF-A0A4D4MXJ1-F1
#
_cell.length_a   1.000
_cell.length_b   1.000
_cell.length_c   1.000
_cell.angle_alpha   90.00
_cell.angle_beta   90.00
_cell.angle_gamma   90.00
#
_symmetry.space_group_name_H-M   'P 1'
#
loop_
_entity.id
_entity.type
_entity.pdbx_description
1 polymer ?
#
loop_
_entity_poly.entity_id
_entity_poly.type
_entity_poly.pdbx_seq_one_letter_code
_entity_poly.pdbx_strand_id
1 'polypeptide(L)'
;MITLASPGTTADWCAKSGLDTTEDNVSCDSAATERVMINAYRWAQGSKTYGFGDQIHAYRQMLINHEIGHRLGYGHVTCGKDGELAPVMQQQTKFLDHDGIHCRANAWPYPGS
;
A
#
# COMPACT_ATOMS: atom_id res chain seq x y z
N MET A 1 4.01 -10.62 12.28
CA MET A 1 5.13 -9.65 12.44
C MET A 1 5.19 -8.73 11.23
N ILE A 2 5.37 -7.42 11.43
CA ILE A 2 5.66 -6.47 10.34
C ILE A 2 7.17 -6.48 10.09
N THR A 3 7.59 -6.60 8.83
CA THR A 3 9.01 -6.70 8.45
C THR A 3 9.33 -5.68 7.37
N LEU A 4 10.24 -4.76 7.66
CA LEU A 4 10.82 -3.86 6.66
C LEU A 4 12.02 -4.55 6.01
N ALA A 5 12.02 -4.71 4.70
CA ALA A 5 13.08 -5.45 3.99
C ALA A 5 13.43 -4.82 2.64
N SER A 6 14.63 -5.14 2.12
CA SER A 6 15.04 -4.73 0.77
C SER A 6 14.02 -5.20 -0.29
N PRO A 7 14.00 -4.59 -1.50
CA PRO A 7 13.08 -5.02 -2.56
C PRO A 7 13.20 -6.51 -2.91
N GLY A 8 14.43 -7.03 -3.06
CA GLY A 8 14.65 -8.46 -3.35
C GLY A 8 14.12 -9.36 -2.24
N THR A 9 14.42 -9.05 -0.97
CA THR A 9 13.89 -9.84 0.15
C THR A 9 12.37 -9.72 0.27
N THR A 10 11.78 -8.58 -0.06
CA THR A 10 10.32 -8.43 -0.10
C THR A 10 9.73 -9.35 -1.17
N ALA A 11 10.27 -9.33 -2.39
CA ALA A 11 9.83 -10.20 -3.48
C ALA A 11 9.92 -11.69 -3.13
N ASP A 12 11.05 -12.14 -2.56
CA ASP A 12 11.25 -13.54 -2.15
C ASP A 12 10.18 -14.02 -1.15
N TRP A 13 9.79 -13.16 -0.21
CA TRP A 13 8.78 -13.48 0.78
C TRP A 13 7.35 -13.35 0.23
N CYS A 14 7.06 -12.35 -0.60
CA CYS A 14 5.76 -12.20 -1.25
C CYS A 14 5.46 -13.37 -2.20
N ALA A 15 6.48 -13.89 -2.90
CA ALA A 15 6.35 -15.05 -3.79
C ALA A 15 5.88 -16.33 -3.08
N LYS A 16 6.17 -16.49 -1.78
CA LYS A 16 5.64 -17.60 -0.97
C LYS A 16 4.11 -17.60 -0.86
N SER A 17 3.49 -16.46 -1.12
CA SER A 17 2.04 -16.28 -1.15
C SER A 17 1.52 -16.06 -2.58
N GLY A 18 2.32 -16.37 -3.61
CA GLY A 18 1.94 -16.25 -5.01
C GLY A 18 1.90 -14.82 -5.55
N LEU A 19 2.55 -13.86 -4.88
CA LEU A 19 2.57 -12.46 -5.26
C LEU A 19 3.92 -12.08 -5.87
N ASP A 20 3.90 -11.41 -7.02
CA ASP A 20 5.08 -10.83 -7.66
C ASP A 20 5.15 -9.32 -7.39
N THR A 21 6.25 -8.88 -6.77
CA THR A 21 6.52 -7.47 -6.47
C THR A 21 7.82 -6.97 -7.09
N THR A 22 8.42 -7.74 -8.00
CA THR A 22 9.76 -7.45 -8.57
C THR A 22 9.75 -6.23 -9.48
N GLU A 23 8.66 -5.99 -10.22
CA GLU A 23 8.51 -4.84 -11.12
C GLU A 23 8.04 -3.58 -10.36
N ASP A 24 6.90 -3.69 -9.68
CA ASP A 24 6.23 -2.54 -9.05
C ASP A 24 6.89 -2.08 -7.74
N ASN A 25 7.78 -2.91 -7.18
CA ASN A 25 8.44 -2.67 -5.90
C ASN A 25 7.45 -2.30 -4.79
N VAL A 26 6.35 -3.04 -4.65
CA VAL A 26 5.33 -2.80 -3.62
C VAL A 26 5.54 -3.67 -2.38
N SER A 27 4.85 -3.32 -1.31
CA SER A 27 4.69 -4.14 -0.10
C SER A 27 3.67 -5.25 -0.36
N CYS A 28 3.60 -6.23 0.55
CA CYS A 28 2.55 -7.24 0.51
C CYS A 28 2.26 -7.81 1.90
N ASP A 29 1.06 -8.35 2.09
CA ASP A 29 0.84 -9.40 3.07
C ASP A 29 1.29 -10.76 2.49
N SER A 30 2.38 -11.31 3.02
CA SER A 30 2.77 -12.69 2.70
C SER A 30 1.91 -13.66 3.54
N ALA A 31 0.63 -13.76 3.17
CA ALA A 31 -0.43 -14.44 3.92
C ALA A 31 -0.20 -15.94 4.16
N ALA A 32 0.60 -16.62 3.32
CA ALA A 32 1.05 -18.00 3.57
C ALA A 32 2.10 -18.10 4.70
N THR A 33 2.48 -16.96 5.29
CA THR A 33 3.45 -16.82 6.37
C THR A 33 2.94 -15.87 7.46
N GLU A 34 3.65 -15.81 8.58
CA GLU A 34 3.35 -14.87 9.67
C GLU A 34 3.72 -13.41 9.36
N ARG A 35 4.29 -13.11 8.19
CA ARG A 35 4.92 -11.82 7.88
C ARG A 35 4.10 -10.92 6.95
N VAL A 36 3.93 -9.69 7.41
CA VAL A 36 3.56 -8.56 6.57
C VAL A 36 4.86 -7.88 6.12
N MET A 37 5.07 -7.81 4.81
CA MET A 37 6.32 -7.35 4.21
C MET A 37 6.17 -5.91 3.73
N ILE A 38 7.02 -5.03 4.25
CA ILE A 38 7.11 -3.64 3.85
C ILE A 38 8.35 -3.46 2.97
N ASN A 39 8.15 -3.00 1.74
CA ASN A 39 9.24 -2.76 0.80
C ASN A 39 10.04 -1.50 1.21
N ALA A 40 11.32 -1.67 1.52
CA ALA A 40 12.18 -0.60 2.01
C ALA A 40 12.40 0.53 0.99
N TYR A 41 12.38 0.23 -0.31
CA TYR A 41 12.47 1.26 -1.35
C TYR A 41 11.29 2.23 -1.25
N ARG A 42 10.07 1.68 -1.19
CA ARG A 42 8.85 2.48 -1.02
C ARG A 42 8.78 3.15 0.34
N TRP A 43 9.21 2.47 1.40
CA TRP A 43 9.25 3.08 2.74
C TRP A 43 10.14 4.32 2.79
N ALA A 44 11.26 4.32 2.05
CA ALA A 44 12.20 5.42 1.99
C ALA A 44 11.74 6.54 1.04
N GLN A 45 11.34 6.19 -0.19
CA GLN A 45 11.07 7.15 -1.26
C GLN A 45 9.59 7.57 -1.36
N GLY A 46 8.67 6.78 -0.82
CA GLY A 46 7.24 6.98 -1.03
C GLY A 46 6.77 6.57 -2.43
N SER A 47 5.72 7.22 -2.90
CA SER A 47 5.10 6.97 -4.20
C SER A 47 4.72 8.29 -4.88
N LYS A 48 4.49 8.25 -6.19
CA LYS A 48 4.11 9.42 -6.99
C LYS A 48 2.83 10.08 -6.48
N THR A 49 1.86 9.26 -6.08
CA THR A 49 0.57 9.68 -5.52
C THR A 49 0.69 10.43 -4.19
N TYR A 50 1.85 10.33 -3.53
CA TYR A 50 2.21 11.06 -2.31
C TYR A 50 3.39 12.02 -2.52
N GLY A 51 3.62 12.46 -3.77
CA GLY A 51 4.67 13.42 -4.11
C GLY A 51 6.10 12.90 -3.93
N PHE A 52 6.34 11.59 -4.03
CA PHE A 52 7.67 10.98 -3.88
C PHE A 52 8.44 11.43 -2.62
N GLY A 53 7.74 11.50 -1.49
CA GLY A 53 8.33 11.82 -0.19
C GLY A 53 7.81 13.11 0.44
N ASP A 54 7.17 13.99 -0.35
CA ASP A 54 6.55 15.22 0.18
C ASP A 54 5.53 14.92 1.29
N GLN A 55 4.79 13.81 1.15
CA GLN A 55 3.83 13.32 2.14
C GLN A 55 4.26 11.99 2.76
N ILE A 56 5.57 11.79 2.99
CA ILE A 56 6.13 10.49 3.42
C ILE A 56 5.49 9.94 4.70
N HIS A 57 5.12 10.80 5.66
CA HIS A 57 4.49 10.36 6.89
C HIS A 57 3.11 9.71 6.62
N ALA A 58 2.26 10.40 5.84
CA ALA A 58 0.95 9.88 5.46
C ALA A 58 1.08 8.62 4.59
N TYR A 59 2.06 8.59 3.68
CA TYR A 59 2.34 7.40 2.87
C TYR A 59 2.69 6.18 3.73
N ARG A 60 3.58 6.33 4.72
CA ARG A 60 3.98 5.23 5.61
C ARG A 60 2.82 4.71 6.45
N GLN A 61 1.96 5.61 6.94
CA GLN A 61 0.74 5.23 7.64
C GLN A 61 -0.21 4.45 6.71
N MET A 62 -0.45 4.95 5.50
CA MET A 62 -1.27 4.28 4.50
C MET A 62 -0.73 2.88 4.20
N LEU A 63 0.57 2.77 3.90
CA LEU A 63 1.22 1.51 3.55
C LEU A 63 1.06 0.48 4.65
N ILE A 64 1.33 0.84 5.91
CA ILE A 64 1.15 -0.09 7.03
C ILE A 64 -0.32 -0.49 7.17
N ASN A 65 -1.24 0.48 7.16
CA ASN A 65 -2.65 0.20 7.34
C ASN A 65 -3.23 -0.65 6.20
N HIS A 66 -2.76 -0.46 4.97
CA HIS A 66 -3.12 -1.24 3.80
C HIS A 66 -2.71 -2.71 3.95
N GLU A 67 -1.43 -2.97 4.27
CA GLU A 67 -0.95 -4.35 4.40
C GLU A 67 -1.50 -5.06 5.63
N ILE A 68 -1.76 -4.32 6.72
CA ILE A 68 -2.47 -4.87 7.87
C ILE A 68 -3.94 -5.15 7.52
N GLY A 69 -4.56 -4.32 6.67
CA GLY A 69 -5.89 -4.58 6.14
C GLY A 69 -5.95 -5.91 5.39
N HIS A 70 -4.97 -6.20 4.54
CA HIS A 70 -4.84 -7.53 3.92
C HIS A 70 -4.72 -8.65 4.95
N ARG A 71 -3.88 -8.47 5.96
CA ARG A 71 -3.71 -9.45 7.05
C ARG A 71 -5.01 -9.69 7.84
N LEU A 72 -5.87 -8.69 7.95
CA LEU A 72 -7.18 -8.78 8.58
C LEU A 72 -8.28 -9.35 7.65
N GLY A 73 -7.93 -9.71 6.41
CA GLY A 73 -8.84 -10.31 5.43
C GLY A 73 -9.57 -9.33 4.52
N TYR A 74 -9.14 -8.05 4.48
CA TYR A 74 -9.72 -7.07 3.57
C TYR A 74 -9.02 -7.11 2.20
N GLY A 75 -9.82 -7.20 1.14
CA GLY A 75 -9.36 -7.11 -0.24
C GLY A 75 -9.23 -5.66 -0.72
N HIS A 76 -8.69 -5.50 -1.92
CA HIS A 76 -8.65 -4.19 -2.57
C HIS A 76 -10.05 -3.64 -2.82
N VAL A 77 -10.17 -2.32 -2.70
CA VAL A 77 -11.34 -1.56 -3.14
C VAL A 77 -10.89 -0.36 -3.96
N THR A 78 -11.77 0.15 -4.80
CA THR A 78 -11.47 1.31 -5.65
C THR A 78 -12.38 2.46 -5.28
N CYS A 79 -11.83 3.66 -5.20
CA CYS A 79 -12.59 4.87 -4.99
C CYS A 79 -13.61 5.07 -6.13
N GLY A 80 -14.87 5.34 -5.78
CA GLY A 80 -15.97 5.39 -6.75
C GLY A 80 -16.39 6.80 -7.15
N LYS A 81 -15.82 7.85 -6.56
CA LYS A 81 -16.32 9.21 -6.72
C LYS A 81 -15.20 10.24 -6.70
N ASP A 82 -15.25 11.14 -7.67
CA ASP A 82 -14.32 12.24 -7.82
C ASP A 82 -14.27 13.14 -6.56
N GLY A 83 -13.05 13.49 -6.16
CA GLY A 83 -12.75 14.36 -5.01
C GLY A 83 -12.83 13.69 -3.63
N GLU A 84 -13.34 12.47 -3.52
CA GLU A 84 -13.42 11.76 -2.24
C GLU A 84 -12.05 11.25 -1.76
N LEU A 85 -11.96 10.93 -0.47
CA LEU A 85 -10.79 10.24 0.06
C LEU A 85 -10.79 8.81 -0.49
N ALA A 86 -9.66 8.38 -1.04
CA ALA A 86 -9.48 7.00 -1.43
C ALA A 86 -9.67 6.09 -0.21
N PRO A 87 -10.35 4.94 -0.33
CA PRO A 87 -10.36 3.98 0.76
C PRO A 87 -8.94 3.50 1.06
N VAL A 88 -8.61 3.21 2.33
CA VAL A 88 -7.25 2.75 2.70
C VAL A 88 -6.84 1.47 1.96
N MET A 89 -7.81 0.63 1.59
CA MET A 89 -7.61 -0.60 0.82
C MET A 89 -7.53 -0.39 -0.70
N GLN A 90 -7.59 0.85 -1.19
CA GLN A 90 -7.15 1.14 -2.56
C GLN A 90 -5.64 1.01 -2.66
N GLN A 91 -5.14 0.52 -3.80
CA GLN A 91 -3.71 0.46 -4.11
C GLN A 91 -3.14 1.87 -4.37
N GLN A 92 -3.21 2.75 -3.36
CA GLN A 92 -2.87 4.16 -3.47
C GLN A 92 -1.40 4.38 -3.82
N THR A 93 -0.50 3.43 -3.51
CA THR A 93 0.89 3.42 -3.99
C THR A 93 0.99 3.45 -5.52
N LYS A 94 0.04 2.83 -6.22
CA LYS A 94 0.00 2.72 -7.67
C LYS A 94 -0.81 3.85 -8.31
N PHE A 95 -2.01 4.13 -7.80
CA PHE A 95 -2.90 5.11 -8.43
C PHE A 95 -3.88 5.77 -7.46
N LEU A 96 -4.22 7.01 -7.78
CA LEU A 96 -5.35 7.77 -7.22
C LEU A 96 -6.31 8.27 -8.31
N ASP A 97 -5.82 8.31 -9.55
CA ASP A 97 -6.55 8.64 -10.76
C ASP A 97 -6.92 7.36 -11.52
N HIS A 98 -8.19 7.19 -11.87
CA HIS A 98 -8.65 6.15 -12.81
C HIS A 98 -10.03 6.55 -13.37
N ASP A 99 -10.36 6.13 -14.59
CA ASP A 99 -11.72 6.29 -15.15
C ASP A 99 -12.33 7.70 -15.08
N GLY A 100 -11.49 8.75 -15.12
CA GLY A 100 -11.93 10.15 -14.99
C GLY A 100 -12.26 10.58 -13.56
N ILE A 101 -11.97 9.75 -12.57
CA ILE A 101 -12.12 9.99 -11.13
C ILE A 101 -10.73 10.30 -10.55
N HIS A 102 -10.61 11.43 -9.86
CA HIS A 102 -9.46 11.80 -9.05
C HIS A 102 -9.81 11.71 -7.57
N CYS A 103 -9.22 10.74 -6.86
CA CYS A 103 -9.39 10.63 -5.41
C CYS A 103 -8.20 11.19 -4.65
N ARG A 104 -8.48 11.68 -3.45
CA ARG A 104 -7.45 12.23 -2.55
C ARG A 104 -6.82 11.11 -1.73
N ALA A 105 -5.50 11.21 -1.55
CA ALA A 105 -4.73 10.29 -0.70
C ALA A 105 -5.33 10.20 0.71
N ASN A 106 -5.36 8.99 1.27
CA ASN A 106 -5.91 8.73 2.59
C ASN A 106 -5.23 7.54 3.27
N ALA A 107 -4.73 7.77 4.48
CA ALA A 107 -4.01 6.76 5.24
C ALA A 107 -4.89 5.93 6.18
N TRP A 108 -6.15 6.30 6.39
CA TRP A 108 -6.96 5.77 7.49
C TRP A 108 -8.29 5.16 7.02
N PRO A 109 -8.76 4.06 7.63
CA PRO A 109 -10.05 3.47 7.32
C PRO A 109 -11.23 4.37 7.75
N TYR A 110 -11.05 5.14 8.83
CA TYR A 110 -12.04 6.07 9.37
C TYR A 110 -11.39 7.46 9.56
N PRO A 111 -11.27 8.28 8.51
CA PRO A 111 -10.52 9.53 8.55
C PRO A 111 -11.24 10.67 9.31
N GLY A 112 -12.49 10.48 9.74
CA GLY A 112 -13.29 11.47 10.46
C GLY A 112 -13.63 11.12 11.91
N SER A 113 -13.03 10.05 12.46
CA SER A 113 -13.21 9.60 13.85
C SER A 113 -12.13 10.13 14.78
#